data_AF-A0A9P5S9S8-F1
#
_entry.id   AF-A0A9P5S9S8-F1
#
_cell.length_a   1.000
_cell.length_b   1.000
_cell.length_c   1.000
_cell.angle_alpha   90.00
_cell.angle_beta   90.00
_cell.angle_gamma   90.00
#
_symmetry.space_group_name_H-M   'P 1'
#
loop_
_entity.id
_entity.type
_entity.pdbx_description
1 polymer ?
#
loop_
_entity_poly.entity_id
_entity_poly.type
_entity_poly.pdbx_seq_one_letter_code
_entity_poly.pdbx_strand_id
1 'polypeptide(L)'
;GYYKDEKNTQETLDSEGWLATGDIGFVDNRGCFTIVDRKKNIFKSTLVAVIVPEPETFLPFANAIVSTQVAMGDLEGLAKLCTEPKVKAACIKELEKAGKAGALRGFEFPKRVHLTTDAFSVDNGMMTPTFKVRRPQVAEYFQEQIKAMYEDINSTTPVAKL
;
A
#
# COMPACT_ATOMS: atom_id res chain seq x y z
N GLY A 1 15.95 3.81 25.35
CA GLY A 1 14.77 3.03 25.75
C GLY A 1 13.51 3.84 25.59
N TYR A 2 12.35 3.21 25.77
CA TYR A 2 11.05 3.87 25.79
C TYR A 2 10.75 4.44 27.18
N TYR A 3 10.14 5.62 27.24
CA TYR A 3 9.82 6.28 28.50
C TYR A 3 8.76 5.50 29.28
N LYS A 4 9.07 5.11 30.53
CA LYS A 4 8.21 4.33 31.44
C LYS A 4 7.73 2.99 30.87
N ASP A 5 8.46 2.42 29.91
CA ASP A 5 8.14 1.15 29.29
C ASP A 5 9.41 0.29 29.24
N GLU A 6 9.70 -0.34 30.38
CA GLU A 6 10.87 -1.20 30.57
C GLU A 6 10.81 -2.43 29.67
N LYS A 7 9.62 -3.00 29.46
CA LYS A 7 9.41 -4.16 28.60
C LYS A 7 9.86 -3.88 27.18
N ASN A 8 9.30 -2.85 26.54
CA ASN A 8 9.69 -2.50 25.16
C ASN A 8 11.15 -2.03 25.09
N THR A 9 11.69 -1.44 26.16
CA THR A 9 13.11 -1.05 26.23
C THR A 9 14.03 -2.26 26.18
N GLN A 10 13.73 -3.30 26.94
CA GLN A 10 14.53 -4.53 26.95
C GLN A 10 14.41 -5.28 25.63
N GLU A 11 13.21 -5.35 25.04
CA GLU A 11 12.98 -6.01 23.74
C GLU A 11 13.70 -5.31 22.56
N THR A 12 14.18 -4.08 22.76
CA THR A 12 14.84 -3.29 21.71
C THR A 12 16.32 -3.61 21.55
N LEU A 13 16.94 -4.18 22.58
CA LEU A 13 18.35 -4.57 22.59
C LEU A 13 18.47 -6.10 22.62
N ASP A 14 19.44 -6.65 21.89
CA ASP A 14 19.78 -8.06 22.05
C ASP A 14 20.73 -8.29 23.24
N SER A 15 21.12 -9.55 23.45
CA SER A 15 22.00 -9.96 24.55
C SER A 15 23.42 -9.36 24.47
N GLU A 16 23.82 -8.85 23.31
CA GLU A 16 25.10 -8.20 23.06
C GLU A 16 25.00 -6.67 23.10
N GLY A 17 23.80 -6.13 23.29
CA GLY A 17 23.54 -4.68 23.37
C GLY A 17 23.30 -4.01 22.02
N TRP A 18 23.11 -4.77 20.94
CA TRP A 18 22.78 -4.19 19.64
C TRP A 18 21.31 -3.77 19.55
N LEU A 19 21.07 -2.65 18.88
CA LEU A 19 19.74 -2.12 18.62
C LEU A 19 19.06 -2.88 17.47
N ALA A 20 17.94 -3.53 17.77
CA ALA A 20 17.07 -4.13 16.76
C ALA A 20 16.25 -3.04 16.03
N THR A 21 16.84 -2.41 15.02
CA THR A 21 16.19 -1.32 14.24
C THR A 21 14.85 -1.77 13.64
N GLY A 22 14.74 -3.05 13.29
CA GLY A 22 13.59 -3.62 12.59
C GLY A 22 13.61 -3.37 11.08
N ASP A 23 14.72 -2.84 10.55
CA ASP A 23 14.98 -2.65 9.13
C ASP A 23 15.71 -3.88 8.55
N ILE A 24 15.41 -4.20 7.30
CA ILE A 24 16.07 -5.22 6.50
C ILE A 24 16.87 -4.50 5.44
N GLY A 25 18.12 -4.93 5.25
CA GLY A 25 19.02 -4.32 4.30
C GLY A 25 20.21 -5.20 4.01
N PHE A 26 21.12 -4.69 3.19
CA PHE A 26 22.41 -5.30 2.95
C PHE A 26 23.52 -4.27 3.09
N VAL A 27 24.73 -4.76 3.34
CA VAL A 27 25.95 -3.96 3.40
C VAL A 27 26.81 -4.34 2.20
N ASP A 28 27.31 -3.34 1.47
CA ASP A 28 28.25 -3.59 0.37
C ASP A 28 29.69 -3.81 0.88
N ASN A 29 30.61 -4.15 -0.02
CA ASN A 29 32.02 -4.37 0.32
C ASN A 29 32.76 -3.12 0.83
N ARG A 30 32.15 -1.94 0.77
CA ARG A 30 32.68 -0.67 1.30
C ARG A 30 32.06 -0.32 2.66
N GLY A 31 31.19 -1.16 3.20
CA GLY A 31 30.48 -0.88 4.45
C GLY A 31 29.27 0.05 4.30
N CYS A 32 28.81 0.31 3.06
CA CYS A 32 27.61 1.12 2.85
C CYS A 32 26.34 0.28 3.03
N PHE A 33 25.45 0.75 3.91
CA PHE A 33 24.16 0.10 4.18
C PHE A 33 23.09 0.58 3.20
N THR A 34 22.32 -0.36 2.66
CA THR A 34 21.09 -0.10 1.89
C THR A 34 19.90 -0.70 2.63
N ILE A 35 18.92 0.13 3.00
CA ILE A 35 17.67 -0.31 3.63
C ILE A 35 16.69 -0.70 2.53
N VAL A 36 16.08 -1.87 2.68
CA VAL A 36 15.16 -2.47 1.70
C VAL A 36 13.72 -2.46 2.23
N ASP A 37 13.48 -2.88 3.48
CA ASP A 37 12.12 -2.94 4.04
C ASP A 37 12.14 -3.01 5.59
N ARG A 38 10.97 -3.14 6.22
CA ARG A 38 10.78 -3.40 7.65
C ARG A 38 10.47 -4.89 7.87
N LYS A 39 11.09 -5.49 8.89
CA LYS A 39 10.86 -6.87 9.32
C LYS A 39 9.37 -7.20 9.54
N LYS A 40 8.59 -6.22 9.99
CA LYS A 40 7.15 -6.40 10.28
C LYS A 40 6.25 -6.39 9.03
N ASN A 41 6.76 -6.16 7.83
CA ASN A 41 5.95 -6.07 6.60
C ASN A 41 5.89 -7.39 5.79
N ILE A 42 6.62 -8.43 6.17
CA ILE A 42 6.82 -9.65 5.36
C ILE A 42 5.83 -10.76 5.73
N PHE A 43 4.57 -10.65 5.33
CA PHE A 43 3.57 -11.72 5.63
C PHE A 43 2.79 -12.23 4.42
N LYS A 44 2.89 -11.59 3.25
CA LYS A 44 2.23 -12.02 2.02
C LYS A 44 3.20 -11.90 0.85
N SER A 45 3.28 -12.93 0.01
CA SER A 45 4.13 -12.98 -1.18
C SER A 45 3.61 -12.11 -2.33
N THR A 46 2.42 -11.53 -2.17
CA THR A 46 1.73 -10.72 -3.17
C THR A 46 1.28 -9.41 -2.56
N LEU A 47 1.46 -8.31 -3.29
CA LEU A 47 1.02 -6.99 -2.88
C LEU A 47 -0.40 -6.67 -3.36
N VAL A 48 -1.14 -5.97 -2.51
CA VAL A 48 -2.41 -5.31 -2.83
C VAL A 48 -2.32 -3.85 -2.37
N ALA A 49 -3.05 -2.94 -3.02
CA ALA A 49 -2.99 -1.52 -2.68
C ALA A 49 -4.38 -0.92 -2.43
N VAL A 50 -4.49 -0.07 -1.41
CA VAL A 50 -5.59 0.87 -1.23
C VAL A 50 -5.09 2.23 -1.69
N ILE A 51 -5.82 2.87 -2.59
CA ILE A 51 -5.41 4.10 -3.26
C ILE A 51 -6.52 5.14 -3.12
N VAL A 52 -6.16 6.32 -2.64
CA VAL A 52 -6.99 7.51 -2.69
C VAL A 52 -6.54 8.32 -3.91
N PRO A 53 -7.30 8.36 -5.01
CA PRO A 53 -6.92 9.12 -6.18
C PRO A 53 -7.10 10.62 -5.95
N GLU A 54 -6.17 11.41 -6.48
CA GLU A 54 -6.30 12.87 -6.52
C GLU A 54 -7.27 13.26 -7.66
N PRO A 55 -8.45 13.84 -7.36
CA PRO A 55 -9.51 14.03 -8.35
C PRO A 55 -9.09 14.81 -9.60
N GLU A 56 -8.25 15.85 -9.44
CA GLU A 56 -7.80 16.70 -10.54
C GLU A 56 -7.09 15.92 -11.65
N THR A 57 -6.31 14.90 -11.27
CA THR A 57 -5.57 14.06 -12.22
C THR A 57 -6.31 12.78 -12.57
N PHE A 58 -7.11 12.26 -11.63
CA PHE A 58 -7.82 11.00 -11.80
C PHE A 58 -9.05 11.12 -12.71
N LEU A 59 -9.80 12.22 -12.64
CA LEU A 59 -11.01 12.38 -13.46
C LEU A 59 -10.70 12.38 -14.96
N PRO A 60 -9.71 13.13 -15.48
CA PRO A 60 -9.34 13.05 -16.89
C PRO A 60 -8.90 11.64 -17.31
N PHE A 61 -8.14 10.96 -16.45
CA PHE A 61 -7.70 9.58 -16.68
C PHE A 61 -8.88 8.61 -16.77
N ALA A 62 -9.78 8.65 -15.78
CA ALA A 62 -10.91 7.74 -15.68
C ALA A 62 -11.96 8.01 -16.78
N ASN A 63 -12.28 9.27 -17.05
CA ASN A 63 -13.22 9.67 -18.12
C ASN A 63 -12.71 9.33 -19.53
N ALA A 64 -11.40 9.15 -19.73
CA ALA A 64 -10.86 8.66 -20.99
C ALA A 64 -11.10 7.15 -21.20
N ILE A 65 -11.41 6.41 -20.13
CA ILE A 65 -11.62 4.95 -20.14
C ILE A 65 -13.09 4.60 -20.24
N VAL A 66 -13.96 5.41 -19.62
CA VAL A 66 -15.40 5.19 -19.58
C VAL A 66 -16.13 6.17 -20.49
N SER A 67 -17.35 5.82 -20.91
CA SER A 67 -18.18 6.70 -21.75
C SER A 67 -18.88 7.82 -20.95
N THR A 68 -18.92 7.70 -19.62
CA THR A 68 -19.56 8.66 -18.73
C THR A 68 -18.56 9.75 -18.33
N GLN A 69 -18.92 11.01 -18.54
CA GLN A 69 -18.12 12.15 -18.09
C GLN A 69 -18.52 12.52 -16.66
N VAL A 70 -17.61 12.35 -15.71
CA VAL A 70 -17.76 12.83 -14.34
C VAL A 70 -17.00 14.14 -14.19
N ALA A 71 -17.67 15.17 -13.68
CA ALA A 71 -17.09 16.49 -13.49
C ALA A 71 -16.43 16.63 -12.11
N MET A 72 -15.55 17.63 -11.97
CA MET A 72 -14.97 17.98 -10.69
C MET A 72 -16.06 18.43 -9.71
N GLY A 73 -16.05 17.88 -8.50
CA GLY A 73 -17.08 18.14 -7.47
C GLY A 73 -18.25 17.15 -7.48
N ASP A 74 -18.37 16.30 -8.50
CA ASP A 74 -19.32 15.18 -8.48
C ASP A 74 -18.75 14.02 -7.65
N LEU A 75 -19.01 14.06 -6.34
CA LEU A 75 -18.54 13.05 -5.39
C LEU A 75 -19.12 11.66 -5.68
N GLU A 76 -20.38 11.60 -6.12
CA GLU A 76 -21.05 10.34 -6.41
C GLU A 76 -20.50 9.70 -7.69
N GLY A 77 -20.30 10.51 -8.73
CA GLY A 77 -19.63 10.09 -9.96
C GLY A 77 -18.20 9.63 -9.71
N LEU A 78 -17.44 10.35 -8.88
CA LEU A 78 -16.07 9.97 -8.52
C LEU A 78 -16.05 8.61 -7.80
N ALA A 79 -16.94 8.41 -6.82
CA ALA A 79 -17.08 7.13 -6.12
C ALA A 79 -17.43 5.99 -7.10
N LYS A 80 -18.33 6.22 -8.06
CA LYS A 80 -18.66 5.24 -9.11
C LYS A 80 -17.43 4.87 -9.94
N LEU A 81 -16.64 5.85 -10.37
CA LEU A 81 -15.40 5.61 -11.12
C LEU A 81 -14.39 4.77 -10.34
N CYS A 82 -14.26 5.00 -9.02
CA CYS A 82 -13.42 4.20 -8.15
C CYS A 82 -13.86 2.73 -8.08
N THR A 83 -15.14 2.42 -8.29
CA THR A 83 -15.65 1.04 -8.30
C THR A 83 -15.53 0.34 -9.65
N GLU A 84 -15.41 1.09 -10.76
CA GLU A 84 -15.46 0.58 -12.13
C GLU A 84 -14.29 -0.37 -12.45
N PRO A 85 -14.56 -1.64 -12.84
CA PRO A 85 -13.51 -2.62 -13.13
C PRO A 85 -12.52 -2.18 -14.21
N LYS A 86 -12.99 -1.50 -15.27
CA LYS A 86 -12.12 -1.00 -16.35
C LYS A 86 -11.12 0.05 -15.84
N VAL A 87 -11.57 0.94 -14.95
CA VAL A 87 -10.74 1.98 -14.35
C VAL A 87 -9.71 1.37 -13.41
N LYS A 88 -10.11 0.40 -12.56
CA LYS A 88 -9.16 -0.35 -11.71
C LYS A 88 -8.09 -1.07 -12.52
N ALA A 89 -8.49 -1.75 -13.59
CA ALA A 89 -7.54 -2.45 -14.47
C ALA A 89 -6.57 -1.48 -15.16
N ALA A 90 -7.05 -0.32 -15.61
CA ALA A 90 -6.19 0.71 -16.17
C ALA A 90 -5.24 1.32 -15.13
N CYS A 91 -5.71 1.53 -13.89
CA CYS A 91 -4.87 2.01 -12.79
C CYS A 91 -3.71 1.06 -12.49
N ILE A 92 -3.97 -0.26 -12.44
CA ILE A 92 -2.91 -1.27 -12.29
C ILE A 92 -1.91 -1.16 -13.44
N LYS A 93 -2.37 -1.01 -14.69
CA LYS A 93 -1.46 -0.86 -15.85
C LYS A 93 -0.59 0.39 -15.76
N GLU A 94 -1.12 1.51 -15.28
CA GLU A 94 -0.34 2.74 -15.13
C GLU A 94 0.69 2.61 -13.99
N LEU A 95 0.31 1.97 -12.89
CA LEU A 95 1.26 1.63 -11.81
C LEU A 95 2.37 0.69 -12.30
N GLU A 96 2.03 -0.31 -13.12
CA GLU A 96 3.02 -1.20 -13.72
C GLU A 96 3.98 -0.46 -14.65
N LYS A 97 3.45 0.45 -15.47
CA LYS A 97 4.27 1.29 -16.37
C LYS A 97 5.21 2.19 -15.58
N ALA A 98 4.70 2.88 -14.57
CA ALA A 98 5.51 3.74 -13.70
C ALA A 98 6.59 2.93 -12.95
N GLY A 99 6.21 1.78 -12.37
CA GLY A 99 7.16 0.92 -11.66
C GLY A 99 8.23 0.31 -12.57
N LYS A 100 7.90 -0.07 -13.82
CA LYS A 100 8.90 -0.51 -14.80
C LYS A 100 9.89 0.60 -15.15
N ALA A 101 9.43 1.84 -15.31
CA ALA A 101 10.31 2.99 -15.51
C ALA A 101 11.23 3.23 -14.30
N GLY A 102 10.76 2.92 -13.09
CA GLY A 102 11.55 2.92 -11.85
C GLY A 102 12.35 1.66 -11.57
N ALA A 103 12.47 0.73 -12.53
CA ALA A 103 13.17 -0.56 -12.38
C ALA A 103 12.68 -1.44 -11.22
N LEU A 104 11.38 -1.34 -10.87
CA LEU A 104 10.76 -2.23 -9.88
C LEU A 104 10.69 -3.67 -10.38
N ARG A 105 10.88 -4.60 -9.45
CA ARG A 105 10.82 -6.05 -9.66
C ARG A 105 9.37 -6.54 -9.66
N GLY A 106 9.14 -7.71 -10.24
CA GLY A 106 7.80 -8.28 -10.43
C GLY A 106 6.95 -8.41 -9.15
N PHE A 107 7.58 -8.64 -8.00
CA PHE A 107 6.90 -8.76 -6.71
C PHE A 107 6.58 -7.41 -6.04
N GLU A 108 7.09 -6.31 -6.59
CA GLU A 108 6.85 -4.94 -6.09
C GLU A 108 5.59 -4.31 -6.73
N PHE A 109 4.98 -4.98 -7.70
CA PHE A 109 3.74 -4.54 -8.33
C PHE A 109 2.50 -5.08 -7.59
N PRO A 110 1.53 -4.22 -7.23
CA PRO A 110 0.27 -4.67 -6.64
C PRO A 110 -0.52 -5.48 -7.67
N LYS A 111 -0.97 -6.67 -7.29
CA LYS A 111 -1.81 -7.53 -8.14
C LYS A 111 -3.28 -7.12 -8.16
N ARG A 112 -3.72 -6.40 -7.13
CA ARG A 112 -5.07 -5.85 -7.00
C ARG A 112 -5.02 -4.49 -6.32
N VAL A 113 -5.99 -3.65 -6.68
CA VAL A 113 -6.16 -2.31 -6.11
C VAL A 113 -7.60 -2.07 -5.68
N HIS A 114 -7.75 -1.36 -4.57
CA HIS A 114 -9.00 -0.76 -4.13
C HIS A 114 -8.87 0.77 -4.23
N LEU A 115 -9.64 1.39 -5.12
CA LEU A 115 -9.72 2.84 -5.22
C LEU A 115 -10.84 3.32 -4.29
N THR A 116 -10.57 4.35 -3.50
CA THR A 116 -11.53 4.92 -2.55
C THR A 116 -11.49 6.44 -2.55
N THR A 117 -12.63 7.08 -2.32
CA THR A 117 -12.73 8.52 -2.07
C THR A 117 -12.48 8.88 -0.61
N ASP A 118 -12.39 7.88 0.27
CA ASP A 118 -12.13 8.07 1.70
C ASP A 118 -10.67 8.46 1.91
N ALA A 119 -10.44 9.77 2.03
CA ALA A 119 -9.10 10.31 2.23
C ALA A 119 -8.52 9.86 3.58
N PHE A 120 -7.23 9.52 3.58
CA PHE A 120 -6.50 9.34 4.83
C PHE A 120 -6.27 10.72 5.44
N SER A 121 -6.68 10.93 6.68
CA SER A 121 -6.51 12.22 7.36
C SER A 121 -6.03 12.02 8.79
N VAL A 122 -5.58 13.13 9.39
CA VAL A 122 -5.27 13.17 10.82
C VAL A 122 -6.57 13.06 11.63
N ASP A 123 -7.65 13.69 11.15
CA ASP A 123 -8.94 13.78 11.83
C ASP A 123 -9.65 12.42 11.94
N ASN A 124 -9.56 11.58 10.91
CA ASN A 124 -10.09 10.21 10.95
C ASN A 124 -9.09 9.20 11.54
N GLY A 125 -7.95 9.68 12.06
CA GLY A 125 -6.96 8.84 12.74
C GLY A 125 -6.16 7.91 11.83
N MET A 126 -6.31 8.00 10.50
CA MET A 126 -5.57 7.21 9.51
C MET A 126 -4.17 7.75 9.23
N MET A 127 -3.87 8.98 9.66
CA MET A 127 -2.55 9.58 9.58
C MET A 127 -2.03 10.01 10.94
N THR A 128 -0.70 10.05 11.08
CA THR A 128 -0.03 10.79 12.15
C THR A 128 -0.12 12.29 11.89
N PRO A 129 0.08 13.15 12.91
CA PRO A 129 0.21 14.60 12.72
C PRO A 129 1.31 15.02 11.74
N THR A 130 2.25 14.11 11.45
CA THR A 130 3.33 14.27 10.45
C THR A 130 2.96 13.72 9.08
N PHE A 131 1.66 13.50 8.81
CA PHE A 131 1.13 12.99 7.54
C PHE A 131 1.72 11.64 7.12
N LYS A 132 2.12 10.80 8.08
CA LYS A 132 2.48 9.41 7.81
C LYS A 132 1.26 8.52 8.01
N VAL A 133 1.01 7.61 7.08
CA VAL A 133 -0.11 6.65 7.17
C VAL A 133 0.08 5.74 8.39
N ARG A 134 -0.96 5.65 9.21
CA ARG A 134 -1.08 4.74 10.35
C ARG A 134 -1.54 3.37 9.86
N ARG A 135 -0.58 2.58 9.37
CA ARG A 135 -0.83 1.30 8.69
C ARG A 135 -1.78 0.34 9.43
N PRO A 136 -1.66 0.11 10.76
CA PRO A 136 -2.59 -0.78 11.46
C PRO A 136 -4.04 -0.31 11.39
N GLN A 137 -4.28 0.98 11.63
CA GLN A 137 -5.61 1.59 11.60
C GLN A 137 -6.22 1.57 10.19
N VAL A 138 -5.42 1.87 9.17
CA VAL A 138 -5.87 1.79 7.77
C VAL A 138 -6.15 0.34 7.37
N ALA A 139 -5.31 -0.61 7.78
CA ALA A 139 -5.52 -2.02 7.50
C ALA A 139 -6.79 -2.56 8.18
N GLU A 140 -7.11 -2.10 9.38
CA GLU A 140 -8.34 -2.43 10.10
C GLU A 140 -9.57 -1.84 9.41
N TYR A 141 -9.52 -0.55 9.02
CA TYR A 141 -10.61 0.12 8.31
C TYR A 141 -10.93 -0.54 6.96
N PHE A 142 -9.90 -0.89 6.18
CA PHE A 142 -10.07 -1.53 4.86
C PHE A 142 -9.95 -3.06 4.91
N GLN A 143 -10.14 -3.69 6.08
CA GLN A 143 -9.89 -5.13 6.24
C GLN A 143 -10.70 -5.99 5.27
N GLU A 144 -11.95 -5.62 5.02
CA GLU A 144 -12.86 -6.37 4.15
C GLU A 144 -12.40 -6.29 2.69
N GLN A 145 -12.02 -5.10 2.23
CA GLN A 145 -11.54 -4.85 0.87
C GLN A 145 -10.18 -5.52 0.65
N ILE A 146 -9.29 -5.46 1.63
CA ILE A 146 -7.99 -6.15 1.59
C ILE A 146 -8.21 -7.66 1.51
N LYS A 147 -9.10 -8.21 2.34
CA LYS A 147 -9.44 -9.63 2.33
C LYS A 147 -10.00 -10.06 0.98
N ALA A 148 -10.97 -9.32 0.44
CA ALA A 148 -11.57 -9.60 -0.86
C ALA A 148 -10.53 -9.60 -2.00
N MET A 149 -9.57 -8.66 -1.99
CA MET A 149 -8.48 -8.64 -2.98
C MET A 149 -7.61 -9.89 -2.90
N TYR A 150 -7.27 -10.37 -1.71
CA TYR A 150 -6.50 -11.60 -1.55
C TYR A 150 -7.30 -12.86 -1.92
N GLU A 151 -8.58 -12.92 -1.58
CA GLU A 151 -9.48 -14.01 -1.99
C GLU A 151 -9.57 -14.10 -3.52
N ASP A 152 -9.70 -12.97 -4.21
CA ASP A 152 -9.72 -12.91 -5.68
C ASP A 152 -8.38 -13.32 -6.32
N ILE A 153 -7.25 -12.95 -5.72
CA ILE A 153 -5.92 -13.41 -6.18
C ILE A 153 -5.80 -14.93 -6.06
N ASN A 154 -6.24 -15.49 -4.93
CA ASN A 154 -6.16 -16.92 -4.64
C ASN A 154 -7.12 -17.75 -5.50
N SER A 155 -8.28 -17.20 -5.89
CA SER A 155 -9.21 -17.87 -6.80
C SER A 155 -8.73 -17.86 -8.26
N THR A 156 -8.00 -16.81 -8.67
CA THR A 156 -7.53 -16.64 -10.05
C THR A 156 -6.19 -17.34 -10.31
N THR A 157 -5.38 -17.55 -9.27
CA THR A 157 -4.05 -18.18 -9.40
C THR A 157 -4.13 -19.62 -8.87
N PRO A 158 -3.96 -20.65 -9.70
CA PRO A 158 -3.87 -22.01 -9.18
C PRO A 158 -2.68 -22.08 -8.22
N VAL A 159 -2.94 -22.49 -6.98
CA VAL A 159 -1.88 -22.80 -6.02
C VAL A 159 -1.02 -23.88 -6.65
N ALA A 160 0.23 -23.55 -6.98
CA ALA A 160 1.21 -24.55 -7.34
C ALA A 160 1.30 -25.51 -6.15
N LYS A 161 0.77 -26.72 -6.31
CA LYS A 161 1.00 -27.80 -5.36
C LYS A 161 2.51 -28.05 -5.36
N LEU A 162 3.15 -27.78 -4.22
CA LEU A 162 4.49 -28.28 -3.92
C LEU A 162 4.46 -29.80 -3.85
#